data_AF-A0A453C4F6-F1
#
_entry.id   AF-A0A453C4F6-F1
#
_cell.length_a   1.000
_cell.length_b   1.000
_cell.length_c   1.000
_cell.angle_alpha   90.00
_cell.angle_beta   90.00
_cell.angle_gamma   90.00
#
_symmetry.space_group_name_H-M   'P 1'
#
loop_
_entity.id
_entity.type
_entity.pdbx_description
1 polymer ?
#
loop_
_entity_poly.entity_id
_entity_poly.type
_entity_poly.pdbx_seq_one_letter_code
_entity_poly.pdbx_strand_id
1 'polypeptide(L)' 'MVVRAALLPVTLLLCLALAGSAGAGRTADGFYELKNKKGDFSIKVTNWGATLVSVLVPDCK' A
#
# COMPACT_ATOMS: atom_id res chain seq x y z
N MET A 1 -1.22 -1.40 -48.07
CA MET A 1 -0.67 -2.43 -47.17
C MET A 1 0.11 -1.87 -45.98
N VAL A 2 0.39 -0.55 -45.91
CA VAL A 2 1.19 0.08 -44.83
C VAL A 2 0.34 0.41 -43.58
N VAL A 3 -0.95 0.73 -43.75
CA VAL A 3 -1.86 1.11 -42.66
C VAL A 3 -2.06 -0.02 -41.62
N ARG A 4 -2.10 -1.29 -42.07
CA ARG A 4 -2.23 -2.45 -41.17
C ARG A 4 -0.92 -2.79 -40.44
N ALA A 5 0.22 -2.52 -41.07
CA ALA A 5 1.54 -2.81 -40.51
C ALA A 5 1.90 -1.83 -39.37
N ALA A 6 1.47 -0.57 -39.47
CA ALA A 6 1.65 0.45 -38.43
C ALA A 6 0.61 0.36 -37.29
N LEU A 7 -0.50 -0.35 -37.49
CA LEU A 7 -1.54 -0.49 -36.47
C LEU A 7 -1.09 -1.37 -35.29
N LEU A 8 -0.38 -2.46 -35.59
CA LEU A 8 0.15 -3.41 -34.59
C LEU A 8 1.15 -2.82 -33.59
N PRO A 9 2.17 -2.04 -33.99
CA PRO A 9 3.08 -1.44 -33.03
C PRO A 9 2.38 -0.36 -32.17
N VAL A 10 1.43 0.38 -32.75
CA VAL A 10 0.66 1.40 -32.02
C VAL A 10 -0.26 0.76 -30.98
N THR A 11 -0.98 -0.31 -31.32
CA THR A 11 -1.82 -1.03 -30.36
C THR A 11 -0.99 -1.70 -29.28
N LEU A 12 0.17 -2.27 -29.62
CA LEU A 12 1.09 -2.86 -28.65
C LEU A 12 1.62 -1.81 -27.65
N LEU A 13 2.07 -0.65 -28.14
CA LEU A 13 2.51 0.46 -27.29
C LEU A 13 1.40 0.95 -26.35
N LEU A 14 0.16 0.99 -26.83
CA LEU A 14 -1.00 1.37 -26.02
C LEU A 14 -1.26 0.34 -24.90
N CYS A 15 -1.16 -0.95 -25.20
CA CYS A 15 -1.32 -2.02 -24.23
C CYS A 15 -0.22 -1.99 -23.15
N LEU A 16 1.03 -1.74 -23.52
CA LEU A 16 2.14 -1.60 -22.57
C LEU A 16 1.97 -0.36 -21.67
N ALA A 17 1.52 0.77 -22.23
CA ALA A 17 1.25 1.98 -21.45
C ALA A 17 0.13 1.77 -20.42
N LEU A 18 -0.90 0.99 -20.76
CA LEU A 18 -2.00 0.63 -19.85
C LEU A 18 -1.58 -0.42 -18.80
N ALA A 19 -0.69 -1.35 -19.14
CA ALA A 19 -0.19 -2.34 -18.18
C ALA A 19 0.74 -1.72 -17.12
N GLY A 20 1.45 -0.64 -17.44
CA GLY A 20 2.35 0.07 -16.51
C GLY A 20 1.64 0.83 -15.38
N SER A 21 0.32 1.06 -15.47
CA SER A 21 -0.46 1.75 -14.43
C SER A 21 -1.07 0.81 -13.38
N ALA A 22 -0.97 -0.51 -13.58
CA ALA A 22 -1.50 -1.52 -12.65
C ALA A 22 -0.65 -1.70 -11.37
N GLY A 23 0.46 -0.96 -11.24
CA GLY A 23 1.48 -1.17 -10.22
C GLY A 23 1.71 0.03 -9.30
N ALA A 24 0.67 0.64 -8.76
CA ALA A 24 0.85 1.64 -7.69
C ALA A 24 -0.24 1.61 -6.61
N GLY A 25 -0.96 0.50 -6.49
CA GLY A 25 -1.67 0.16 -5.27
C GLY A 25 -0.68 -0.37 -4.23
N ARG A 26 0.37 0.39 -3.91
CA ARG A 26 1.12 0.13 -2.68
C ARG A 26 0.12 0.41 -1.58
N THR A 27 -0.53 -0.64 -1.07
CA THR A 27 -1.26 -0.58 0.17
C THR A 27 -0.20 -0.13 1.17
N ALA A 28 -0.19 1.16 1.50
CA ALA A 28 0.74 1.66 2.49
C ALA A 28 0.53 0.77 3.71
N ASP A 29 1.57 0.04 4.13
CA ASP A 29 1.47 -0.85 5.28
C ASP A 29 0.84 -0.04 6.42
N GLY A 30 -0.40 -0.40 6.73
CA GLY A 30 -1.28 0.43 7.51
C GLY A 30 -0.88 0.26 8.95
N PHE A 31 -0.43 1.34 9.59
CA PHE A 31 -0.23 1.35 11.02
C PHE A 31 -1.56 1.69 11.69
N TYR A 32 -2.01 0.78 12.55
CA TYR A 32 -3.20 0.95 13.37
C TYR A 32 -2.77 1.21 14.80
N GLU A 33 -3.34 2.24 15.41
CA GLU A 33 -3.06 2.60 16.78
C GLU A 33 -4.29 2.36 17.66
N LEU A 34 -4.16 1.47 18.64
CA LEU A 34 -5.18 1.18 19.64
C LEU A 34 -4.85 1.97 20.90
N LYS A 35 -5.66 2.99 21.21
CA LYS A 35 -5.53 3.81 22.42
C LYS A 35 -6.65 3.52 23.39
N ASN A 36 -6.33 3.47 24.68
CA ASN A 36 -7.37 3.48 25.70
C ASN A 36 -7.93 4.91 25.89
N LYS A 37 -9.07 5.02 26.57
CA LYS A 37 -9.74 6.32 26.78
C LYS A 37 -8.90 7.34 27.57
N LYS A 38 -8.01 6.85 28.42
CA LYS A 38 -7.16 7.67 29.29
C LYS A 38 -5.91 8.16 28.56
N GLY A 39 -5.56 7.56 27.42
CA GLY A 39 -4.38 7.90 26.61
C GLY A 39 -3.05 7.46 27.21
N ASP A 40 -3.06 6.77 28.37
CA ASP A 40 -1.86 6.28 29.05
C ASP A 40 -1.42 4.89 28.55
N PHE A 41 -2.24 4.25 27.70
CA PHE A 41 -1.91 3.00 27.03
C PHE A 41 -2.17 3.10 25.53
N SER A 42 -1.17 2.73 24.72
CA SER A 42 -1.28 2.71 23.26
C SER A 42 -0.52 1.54 22.65
N ILE A 43 -1.10 0.88 21.65
CA ILE A 43 -0.45 -0.18 20.86
C ILE A 43 -0.48 0.22 19.39
N LYS A 44 0.67 0.18 18.72
CA LYS A 44 0.75 0.33 17.27
C LYS A 44 1.01 -1.03 16.62
N VAL A 45 0.19 -1.40 15.63
CA VAL A 45 0.24 -2.67 14.92
C VAL A 45 0.25 -2.41 13.42
N THR A 46 0.99 -3.21 12.66
CA THR A 46 0.91 -3.18 11.19
C THR A 46 -0.11 -4.21 10.68
N ASN A 47 -0.81 -3.90 9.59
CA ASN A 47 -1.66 -4.88 8.90
C ASN A 47 -0.87 -6.06 8.32
N TRP A 48 0.42 -5.90 8.07
CA TRP A 48 1.25 -6.94 7.52
C TRP A 48 1.82 -7.83 8.62
N GLY A 49 1.43 -9.11 8.62
CA GLY A 49 1.90 -10.09 9.61
C GLY A 49 1.49 -9.80 11.06
N ALA A 50 0.53 -8.89 11.27
CA ALA A 50 0.03 -8.49 12.59
C ALA A 50 1.14 -8.14 13.61
N THR A 51 2.26 -7.59 13.13
CA THR A 51 3.41 -7.32 13.98
C THR A 51 3.15 -6.10 14.86
N LEU A 52 3.43 -6.25 16.16
CA LEU A 52 3.46 -5.14 17.11
C LEU A 52 4.67 -4.25 16.83
N VAL A 53 4.43 -2.97 16.57
CA VAL A 53 5.48 -1.99 16.23
C VAL A 53 5.91 -1.23 17.47
N SER A 54 4.97 -0.85 18.32
CA SER A 54 5.26 -0.14 19.57
C SER A 54 4.17 -0.38 20.60
N VAL A 55 4.55 -0.41 21.87
CA VAL A 55 3.63 -0.45 23.01
C VAL A 55 4.04 0.63 24.01
N LEU A 56 3.09 1.50 24.34
CA LEU A 56 3.20 2.49 25.41
C LEU A 56 2.45 1.95 26.63
N VAL A 57 3.15 1.79 27.74
CA VAL A 57 2.62 1.31 29.03
C VAL A 57 2.95 2.34 30.09
N PRO A 58 1.99 2.71 30.97
CA PRO A 58 2.28 3.64 32.05
C PRO A 58 3.24 3.00 33.05
N ASP A 59 4.19 3.79 33.53
CA ASP A 59 5.12 3.36 34.58
C ASP A 59 4.39 3.21 35.92
N CYS A 60 4.82 2.22 36.71
CA CYS A 60 4.28 2.00 38.04
C CYS A 60 4.97 2.94 39.02
N LYS A 61 4.24 3.95 39.52
CA LYS A 61 4.70 4.78 40.65
C LYS A 61 4.49 4.08 41.99
#